data_AF-A0A2V7EYT1-F1
#
_entry.id   AF-A0A2V7EYT1-F1
#
_cell.length_a   1.000
_cell.length_b   1.000
_cell.length_c   1.000
_cell.angle_alpha   90.00
_cell.angle_beta   90.00
_cell.angle_gamma   90.00
#
_symmetry.space_group_name_H-M   'P 1'
#
loop_
_entity.id
_entity.type
_entity.pdbx_description
1 polymer ?
#
loop_
_entity_poly.entity_id
_entity_poly.type
_entity_poly.pdbx_seq_one_letter_code
_entity_poly.pdbx_strand_id
1 'polypeptide(L)'
;MAIDPILLEVLRNRLDAIADEMELTLLKSAASPIVKEGLDASAALFNIRGETIAQAAAIPIHLGALQFAAQRLVRAFPLDRMRDGDAFLLNDPYDGGTHLPDITLAVPVFADGRTVALACTMCHHQDVGGRTPGSVPTDAT
;
A
#
# COMPACT_ATOMS: atom_id res chain seq x y z
N MET A 1 -0.66 -25.14 -18.78
CA MET A 1 0.81 -25.03 -18.74
C MET A 1 1.23 -25.29 -17.30
N ALA A 2 2.14 -26.24 -17.04
CA ALA A 2 2.64 -26.46 -15.68
C ALA A 2 3.67 -25.36 -15.37
N ILE A 3 3.53 -24.67 -14.23
CA ILE A 3 4.53 -23.73 -13.73
C ILE A 3 5.64 -24.55 -13.09
N ASP A 4 6.91 -24.23 -13.39
CA ASP A 4 8.06 -24.85 -12.71
C ASP A 4 8.01 -24.52 -11.21
N PRO A 5 7.88 -25.52 -10.32
CA PRO A 5 7.76 -25.29 -8.89
C PRO A 5 9.00 -24.63 -8.29
N ILE A 6 10.19 -24.85 -8.85
CA ILE A 6 11.42 -24.19 -8.36
C ILE A 6 11.35 -22.70 -8.68
N LEU A 7 11.05 -22.35 -9.94
CA LEU A 7 10.88 -20.96 -10.35
C LEU A 7 9.79 -20.25 -9.55
N LEU A 8 8.66 -20.92 -9.30
CA LEU A 8 7.56 -20.36 -8.51
C LEU A 8 8.03 -19.93 -7.11
N GLU A 9 8.73 -20.81 -6.38
CA GLU A 9 9.20 -20.50 -5.04
C GLU A 9 10.29 -19.41 -5.04
N VAL A 10 11.17 -19.38 -6.04
CA VAL A 10 12.16 -18.29 -6.20
C VAL A 10 11.45 -16.94 -6.39
N LEU A 11 10.44 -16.89 -7.26
CA LEU A 11 9.69 -15.66 -7.51
C LEU A 11 8.88 -15.23 -6.29
N ARG A 12 8.20 -16.16 -5.63
CA ARG A 12 7.44 -15.89 -4.40
C ARG A 12 8.34 -15.28 -3.33
N ASN A 13 9.44 -15.95 -2.97
CA ASN A 13 10.36 -15.45 -1.94
C ASN A 13 10.97 -14.09 -2.32
N ARG A 14 11.22 -13.85 -3.62
CA ARG A 14 11.73 -12.57 -4.08
C ARG A 14 10.71 -11.45 -3.94
N LEU A 15 9.44 -11.70 -4.25
CA LEU A 15 8.35 -10.73 -4.14
C LEU A 15 8.00 -10.43 -2.69
N ASP A 16 7.99 -11.45 -1.83
CA ASP A 16 7.82 -11.29 -0.38
C ASP A 16 8.95 -10.42 0.20
N ALA A 17 10.21 -10.70 -0.16
CA ALA A 17 11.35 -9.90 0.28
C ALA A 17 11.29 -8.43 -0.22
N ILE A 18 10.75 -8.18 -1.42
CA ILE A 18 10.54 -6.82 -1.91
C ILE A 18 9.50 -6.09 -1.07
N ALA A 19 8.38 -6.74 -0.72
CA ALA A 19 7.36 -6.14 0.13
C ALA A 19 7.92 -5.81 1.53
N ASP A 20 8.69 -6.72 2.13
CA ASP A 20 9.37 -6.49 3.41
C ASP A 20 10.37 -5.32 3.32
N GLU A 21 11.14 -5.22 2.24
CA GLU A 21 12.09 -4.11 2.04
C GLU A 21 11.38 -2.76 1.83
N MET A 22 10.24 -2.75 1.15
CA MET A 22 9.39 -1.56 1.00
C MET A 22 8.93 -1.04 2.37
N GLU A 23 8.38 -1.92 3.21
CA GLU A 23 7.95 -1.56 4.57
C GLU A 23 9.14 -1.11 5.42
N LEU A 24 10.23 -1.89 5.43
CA LEU A 24 11.41 -1.56 6.23
C LEU A 24 12.00 -0.20 5.85
N THR A 25 11.99 0.14 4.57
CA THR A 25 12.45 1.44 4.07
C THR A 25 11.54 2.57 4.56
N LEU A 26 10.21 2.38 4.50
CA LEU A 26 9.24 3.34 5.03
C LEU A 26 9.44 3.55 6.54
N LEU A 27 9.49 2.48 7.31
CA LEU A 27 9.75 2.53 8.76
C LEU A 27 11.07 3.23 9.07
N LYS A 28 12.13 2.95 8.31
CA LYS A 28 13.45 3.54 8.57
C LYS A 28 13.54 5.02 8.26
N SER A 29 12.80 5.48 7.25
CA SER A 29 12.78 6.87 6.78
C SER A 29 11.81 7.77 7.54
N ALA A 30 10.84 7.19 8.26
CA ALA A 30 9.86 7.94 9.02
C ALA A 30 10.48 8.73 10.19
N ALA A 31 10.05 9.98 10.33
CA ALA A 31 10.34 10.82 11.50
C ALA A 31 9.27 10.69 12.61
N SER A 32 8.08 10.18 12.26
CA SER A 32 6.98 9.97 13.20
C SER A 32 7.28 8.78 14.12
N PRO A 33 7.24 8.92 15.45
CA PRO A 33 7.45 7.80 16.36
C PRO A 33 6.35 6.73 16.24
N ILE A 34 5.14 7.09 15.83
CA ILE A 34 4.05 6.13 15.55
C ILE A 34 4.49 5.12 14.48
N VAL A 35 5.14 5.61 13.43
CA VAL A 35 5.59 4.77 12.32
C VAL A 35 6.92 4.12 12.67
N LYS A 36 7.89 4.91 13.12
CA LYS A 36 9.27 4.47 13.35
C LYS A 36 9.39 3.43 14.47
N GLU A 37 8.71 3.68 15.59
CA GLU A 37 8.80 2.88 16.81
C GLU A 37 7.53 2.05 17.02
N GLY A 38 6.36 2.61 16.70
CA GLY A 38 5.08 1.90 16.78
C GLY A 38 4.81 0.94 15.62
N LEU A 39 5.62 1.01 14.55
CA LEU A 39 5.52 0.17 13.35
C LEU A 39 4.16 0.31 12.66
N ASP A 40 3.54 1.49 12.75
CA ASP A 40 2.22 1.77 12.19
C ASP A 40 2.28 2.14 10.69
N ALA A 41 2.74 1.17 9.92
CA ALA A 41 2.81 1.22 8.47
C ALA A 41 2.67 -0.20 7.90
N SER A 42 2.43 -0.31 6.59
CA SER A 42 2.40 -1.58 5.88
C SER A 42 2.73 -1.39 4.41
N ALA A 43 3.21 -2.45 3.77
CA ALA A 43 3.52 -2.45 2.34
C ALA A 43 3.01 -3.73 1.65
N ALA A 44 2.59 -3.60 0.40
CA ALA A 44 2.12 -4.72 -0.41
C ALA A 44 2.26 -4.45 -1.91
N LEU A 45 2.38 -5.55 -2.67
CA LEU A 45 2.37 -5.58 -4.13
C LEU A 45 1.04 -6.15 -4.63
N PHE A 46 0.46 -5.50 -5.63
CA PHE A 46 -0.81 -5.90 -6.24
C PHE A 46 -0.67 -6.06 -7.74
N ASN A 47 -1.40 -7.00 -8.34
CA ASN A 47 -1.47 -7.12 -9.78
C ASN A 47 -2.37 -6.02 -10.38
N ILE A 48 -2.47 -5.97 -11.71
CA ILE A 48 -3.29 -5.00 -12.45
C ILE A 48 -4.80 -5.08 -12.20
N ARG A 49 -5.29 -6.08 -11.45
CA ARG A 49 -6.68 -6.18 -10.97
C ARG A 49 -6.83 -5.71 -9.52
N GLY A 50 -5.75 -5.29 -8.86
CA GLY A 50 -5.74 -5.00 -7.43
C GLY A 50 -5.80 -6.25 -6.55
N GLU A 51 -5.40 -7.42 -7.07
CA GLU A 51 -5.29 -8.65 -6.26
C GLU A 51 -3.88 -8.76 -5.69
N THR A 52 -3.78 -9.24 -4.46
CA THR A 52 -2.52 -9.37 -3.72
C THR A 52 -1.54 -10.30 -4.44
N ILE A 53 -0.30 -9.84 -4.61
CA ILE A 53 0.84 -10.64 -5.06
C ILE A 53 1.71 -11.03 -3.86
N ALA A 54 2.09 -10.03 -3.04
CA ALA A 54 2.94 -10.19 -1.87
C ALA A 54 2.62 -9.08 -0.85
N GLN A 55 2.83 -9.38 0.43
CA GLN A 55 2.59 -8.46 1.54
C GLN A 55 3.76 -8.55 2.51
N ALA A 56 4.16 -7.41 3.05
CA ALA A 56 5.10 -7.41 4.17
C ALA A 56 4.47 -8.04 5.41
N ALA A 57 5.29 -8.53 6.35
CA ALA A 57 4.83 -9.04 7.64
C ALA A 57 4.38 -7.90 8.58
N ALA A 58 3.23 -7.31 8.24
CA ALA A 58 2.78 -6.02 8.73
C ALA A 58 1.43 -6.06 9.49
N ILE A 59 0.80 -4.90 9.67
CA ILE A 59 -0.48 -4.76 10.37
C ILE A 59 -1.61 -5.40 9.54
N PRO A 60 -2.34 -6.42 10.05
CA PRO A 60 -3.35 -7.14 9.28
C PRO A 60 -4.49 -6.27 8.73
N ILE A 61 -4.91 -5.25 9.47
CA ILE A 61 -6.01 -4.36 9.03
C ILE A 61 -5.58 -3.50 7.83
N HIS A 62 -4.34 -3.00 7.83
CA HIS A 62 -3.78 -2.29 6.67
C HIS A 62 -3.70 -3.20 5.45
N LEU A 63 -3.23 -4.43 5.62
CA LEU A 63 -3.07 -5.38 4.53
C LEU A 63 -4.41 -5.74 3.85
N GLY A 64 -5.48 -5.85 4.63
CA GLY A 64 -6.84 -6.00 4.10
C GLY A 64 -7.32 -4.73 3.37
N ALA A 65 -7.09 -3.56 3.95
CA ALA A 65 -7.52 -2.28 3.40
C ALA A 65 -6.79 -1.90 2.10
N LEU A 66 -5.48 -2.16 2.03
CA LEU A 66 -4.62 -1.90 0.86
C LEU A 66 -5.11 -2.63 -0.41
N GLN A 67 -5.71 -3.81 -0.27
CA GLN A 67 -6.29 -4.52 -1.43
C GLN A 67 -7.49 -3.75 -2.00
N PHE A 68 -8.38 -3.25 -1.16
CA PHE A 68 -9.50 -2.42 -1.59
C PHE A 68 -9.02 -1.10 -2.19
N ALA A 69 -8.01 -0.48 -1.58
CA ALA A 69 -7.36 0.72 -2.12
C ALA A 69 -6.78 0.48 -3.53
N ALA A 70 -6.04 -0.62 -3.73
CA ALA A 70 -5.49 -0.97 -5.04
C ALA A 70 -6.59 -1.18 -6.09
N GLN A 71 -7.67 -1.89 -5.74
CA GLN A 71 -8.82 -2.07 -6.63
C GLN A 71 -9.50 -0.75 -6.95
N ARG A 72 -9.67 0.13 -5.96
CA ARG A 72 -10.25 1.46 -6.14
C ARG A 72 -9.42 2.30 -7.10
N LEU A 73 -8.11 2.29 -6.95
CA LEU A 73 -7.18 3.02 -7.81
C LEU A 73 -7.20 2.52 -9.24
N VAL A 74 -7.18 1.20 -9.48
CA VAL A 74 -7.30 0.62 -10.83
C VAL A 74 -8.64 1.04 -11.50
N ARG A 75 -9.73 1.12 -10.73
CA ARG A 75 -11.02 1.59 -11.24
C ARG A 75 -11.05 3.11 -11.53
N ALA A 76 -10.40 3.89 -10.68
CA ALA A 76 -10.36 5.35 -10.80
C ALA A 76 -9.43 5.82 -11.94
N PHE A 77 -8.30 5.13 -12.07
CA PHE A 77 -7.21 5.43 -12.98
C PHE A 77 -6.93 4.18 -13.82
N PRO A 78 -7.60 4.04 -14.98
CA PRO A 78 -7.33 2.96 -15.91
C PRO A 78 -5.84 2.84 -16.25
N LEU A 79 -5.38 1.60 -16.46
CA LEU A 79 -3.95 1.26 -16.62
C LEU A 79 -3.26 2.01 -17.77
N ASP A 80 -3.99 2.29 -18.85
CA ASP A 80 -3.51 3.05 -20.02
C ASP A 80 -3.30 4.55 -19.74
N ARG A 81 -3.84 5.04 -18.62
CA ARG A 81 -3.69 6.42 -18.15
C ARG A 81 -2.62 6.59 -17.09
N MET A 82 -2.16 5.49 -16.47
CA MET A 82 -1.04 5.52 -15.54
C MET A 82 0.27 5.74 -16.31
N ARG A 83 1.14 6.58 -15.75
CA ARG A 83 2.45 6.89 -16.33
C ARG A 83 3.56 6.56 -15.36
N ASP A 84 4.74 6.27 -15.90
CA ASP A 84 5.93 6.11 -15.08
C ASP A 84 6.24 7.43 -14.36
N GLY A 85 6.52 7.33 -13.06
CA GLY A 85 6.65 8.48 -12.15
C GLY A 85 5.34 9.00 -11.54
N ASP A 86 4.17 8.46 -11.90
CA ASP A 86 2.93 8.81 -11.19
C ASP A 86 2.94 8.26 -9.75
N ALA A 87 2.28 8.99 -8.86
CA ALA A 87 2.01 8.57 -7.49
C ALA A 87 0.57 8.90 -7.12
N PHE A 88 -0.14 7.93 -6.56
CA PHE A 88 -1.54 8.05 -6.17
C PHE A 88 -1.67 8.04 -4.65
N LEU A 89 -2.47 8.95 -4.11
CA LEU A 89 -2.77 9.05 -2.69
C LEU A 89 -4.24 8.73 -2.45
N LEU A 90 -4.52 7.97 -1.39
CA LEU A 90 -5.88 7.63 -0.97
C LEU A 90 -5.95 7.53 0.55
N ASN A 91 -6.95 8.16 1.15
CA ASN A 91 -7.28 8.02 2.56
C ASN A 91 -8.79 7.99 2.81
N ASP A 92 -9.60 7.72 1.77
CA ASP A 92 -11.05 7.58 1.91
C ASP A 92 -11.36 6.28 2.68
N PRO A 93 -11.92 6.37 3.90
CA PRO A 93 -12.20 5.19 4.72
C PRO A 93 -13.27 4.27 4.13
N TYR A 94 -14.06 4.74 3.17
CA TYR A 94 -15.06 3.93 2.49
C TYR A 94 -14.50 3.14 1.30
N ASP A 95 -13.27 3.45 0.89
CA ASP A 95 -12.69 3.02 -0.38
C ASP A 95 -11.30 2.38 -0.22
N GLY A 96 -10.99 1.86 0.96
CA GLY A 96 -9.72 1.17 1.26
C GLY A 96 -8.82 1.88 2.27
N GLY A 97 -9.28 2.97 2.87
CA GLY A 97 -8.74 3.47 4.14
C GLY A 97 -9.39 2.74 5.33
N THR A 98 -8.66 2.61 6.43
CA THR A 98 -9.14 2.12 7.74
C THR A 98 -9.79 3.26 8.54
N HIS A 99 -9.21 4.45 8.42
CA HIS A 99 -9.67 5.75 8.91
C HIS A 99 -8.84 6.84 8.21
N LEU A 100 -9.26 8.11 8.31
CA LEU A 100 -8.64 9.23 7.56
C LEU A 100 -7.12 9.42 7.75
N PRO A 101 -6.53 9.15 8.92
CA PRO A 101 -5.09 9.27 9.15
C PRO A 101 -4.23 8.17 8.54
N ASP A 102 -4.81 7.05 8.11
CA ASP A 102 -4.07 6.00 7.42
C ASP A 102 -4.05 6.31 5.91
N ILE A 103 -2.92 6.84 5.45
CA ILE A 103 -2.78 7.33 4.08
C ILE A 103 -2.07 6.26 3.25
N THR A 104 -2.75 5.83 2.18
CA THR A 104 -2.19 4.96 1.16
C THR A 104 -1.46 5.77 0.10
N LEU A 105 -0.23 5.39 -0.21
CA LEU A 105 0.52 5.79 -1.39
C LEU A 105 0.66 4.59 -2.32
N ALA A 106 0.33 4.75 -3.59
CA ALA A 106 0.48 3.71 -4.60
C ALA A 106 1.26 4.23 -5.79
N VAL A 107 2.20 3.44 -6.28
CA VAL A 107 2.97 3.72 -7.49
C VAL A 107 2.82 2.58 -8.51
N PRO A 108 2.58 2.90 -9.79
CA PRO A 108 2.53 1.90 -10.85
C PRO A 108 3.92 1.34 -11.17
N VAL A 109 4.00 0.03 -11.33
CA VAL A 109 5.21 -0.68 -11.76
C VAL A 109 5.11 -0.98 -13.24
N PHE A 110 6.12 -0.62 -14.03
CA PHE A 110 6.13 -0.78 -15.47
C PHE A 110 7.09 -1.86 -15.95
N ALA A 111 6.68 -2.59 -16.99
CA ALA A 111 7.55 -3.43 -17.82
C ALA A 111 7.09 -3.34 -19.29
N ASP A 112 8.04 -3.22 -20.21
CA ASP A 112 7.77 -3.06 -21.66
C ASP A 112 6.73 -1.97 -21.98
N GLY A 113 6.82 -0.82 -21.28
CA GLY A 113 5.91 0.31 -21.48
C GLY A 113 4.48 0.10 -20.98
N ARG A 114 4.21 -0.94 -20.19
CA ARG A 114 2.89 -1.26 -19.65
C ARG A 114 2.92 -1.38 -18.14
N THR A 115 1.87 -0.92 -17.47
CA THR A 115 1.67 -1.19 -16.04
C THR A 115 1.45 -2.68 -15.82
N VAL A 116 2.27 -3.29 -14.96
CA VAL A 116 2.22 -4.73 -14.65
C VAL A 116 1.82 -5.01 -13.20
N ALA A 117 1.97 -4.04 -12.31
CA ALA A 117 1.61 -4.13 -10.91
C ALA A 117 1.44 -2.74 -10.29
N LEU A 118 0.92 -2.70 -9.07
CA LEU A 118 0.96 -1.55 -8.17
C LEU A 118 1.80 -1.93 -6.96
N ALA A 119 2.70 -1.04 -6.56
CA ALA A 119 3.37 -1.09 -5.27
C ALA A 119 2.70 -0.08 -4.35
N CYS A 120 2.13 -0.56 -3.24
CA CYS A 120 1.38 0.27 -2.33
C CYS A 120 1.98 0.24 -0.93
N THR A 121 1.97 1.38 -0.26
CA THR A 121 2.27 1.51 1.16
C THR A 121 1.13 2.23 1.86
N MET A 122 0.94 1.94 3.14
CA MET A 122 0.04 2.68 4.03
C MET A 122 0.84 3.12 5.24
N CYS A 123 0.62 4.35 5.69
CA CYS A 123 1.34 4.94 6.81
C CYS A 123 0.37 5.74 7.66
N HIS A 124 0.44 5.57 8.98
CA HIS A 124 -0.38 6.35 9.90
C HIS A 124 0.20 7.74 10.12
N HIS A 125 -0.63 8.75 9.87
CA HIS A 125 -0.34 10.14 10.20
C HIS A 125 -0.96 10.49 11.56
N GLN A 126 -0.22 11.16 12.43
CA GLN A 126 -0.71 11.51 13.78
C GLN A 126 -1.96 12.41 13.75
N ASP A 127 -2.07 13.25 12.72
CA ASP A 127 -3.09 14.28 12.56
C ASP A 127 -3.26 14.61 11.08
N VAL A 128 -4.50 14.82 10.64
CA VAL A 128 -4.87 15.19 9.26
C VAL A 128 -5.77 16.44 9.20
N GLY A 129 -5.80 17.25 10.26
CA GLY A 129 -6.58 18.48 10.35
C GLY A 129 -8.03 18.26 10.82
N GLY A 130 -8.24 17.26 11.68
CA GLY A 130 -9.55 17.00 12.29
C GLY A 130 -10.00 18.11 13.25
N ARG A 131 -11.18 17.93 13.86
CA ARG A 131 -11.78 18.93 14.76
C ARG A 131 -10.95 19.19 16.02
N THR A 132 -10.23 18.18 16.50
CA THR A 132 -9.31 18.29 17.63
C THR A 132 -7.95 17.77 17.21
N PRO A 133 -6.84 18.30 17.76
CA PRO A 133 -5.52 17.76 17.50
C PRO A 133 -5.44 16.25 17.80
N GLY A 134 -4.86 15.49 16.88
CA GLY A 134 -4.69 14.05 16.96
C GLY A 134 -5.46 13.26 15.91
N SER A 135 -5.42 11.94 16.06
CA SER A 135 -5.82 10.97 15.03
C SER A 135 -7.32 10.62 15.11
N VAL A 136 -7.89 10.56 16.31
CA VAL A 136 -9.24 10.02 16.55
C VAL A 136 -10.05 10.97 17.46
N PRO A 137 -10.66 12.04 16.90
CA PRO A 137 -11.59 12.88 17.67
C PRO A 137 -12.79 12.05 18.14
N THR A 138 -13.09 12.08 19.45
CA THR A 138 -14.15 11.23 20.05
C THR A 138 -15.57 11.73 19.80
N ASP A 139 -15.70 12.90 19.19
CA ASP A 139 -16.94 13.66 19.07
C ASP A 139 -17.13 14.23 17.65
N ALA A 140 -16.46 13.63 16.64
CA ALA A 140 -16.75 13.89 15.24
C ALA A 140 -18.11 13.27 14.82
N THR A 141 -18.88 14.00 14.03
CA THR A 141 -20.22 13.61 13.54
C THR A 141 -20.34 13.85 12.05
#